data_AF-A0A396PIB1-F1
#
_entry.id   AF-A0A396PIB1-F1
#
_cell.length_a   1.000
_cell.length_b   1.000
_cell.length_c   1.000
_cell.angle_alpha   90.00
_cell.angle_beta   90.00
_cell.angle_gamma   90.00
#
_symmetry.space_group_name_H-M   'P 1'
#
loop_
_entity.id
_entity.type
_entity.pdbx_description
1 polymer ?
#
loop_
_entity_poly.entity_id
_entity_poly.type
_entity_poly.pdbx_seq_one_letter_code
_entity_poly.pdbx_strand_id
1 'polypeptide(L)'
;MDLKTIRQEARAVAEELITTAQMKPGQTLVVGCSSSEIHNSKLGTDSSQEIGQAVFEALYACTKEHGLYLAAQCCEHLNRAVVLERAAAEKYGYEPVCAVPWLHGGGSFAMAAYYGLEDAVTVERVQAHAGIDIGDVLIGMQLKAVAVPVRVSQKTIGDAHVVCARTRPKYIGGERTHYAEDPEMRK
;
A
#
# COMPACT_ATOMS: atom_id res chain seq x y z
N MET A 1 -20.18 -10.63 1.71
CA MET A 1 -19.18 -10.49 2.80
C MET A 1 -19.36 -9.12 3.41
N ASP A 2 -19.23 -8.96 4.73
CA ASP A 2 -19.47 -7.65 5.37
C ASP A 2 -18.21 -6.76 5.44
N LEU A 3 -18.42 -5.45 5.54
CA LEU A 3 -17.35 -4.45 5.69
C LEU A 3 -16.52 -4.64 6.97
N LYS A 4 -17.03 -5.33 7.99
CA LYS A 4 -16.29 -5.58 9.23
C LYS A 4 -15.17 -6.58 8.98
N THR A 5 -15.47 -7.63 8.22
CA THR A 5 -14.51 -8.66 7.86
C THR A 5 -13.43 -8.06 6.98
N ILE A 6 -13.80 -7.29 5.95
CA ILE A 6 -12.84 -6.58 5.07
C ILE A 6 -11.86 -5.72 5.88
N ARG A 7 -12.34 -4.96 6.88
CA ARG A 7 -11.47 -4.18 7.78
C ARG A 7 -10.50 -5.05 8.57
N GLN A 8 -10.98 -6.16 9.13
CA GLN A 8 -10.16 -7.07 9.93
C GLN A 8 -9.06 -7.72 9.08
N GLU A 9 -9.41 -8.17 7.87
CA GLU A 9 -8.49 -8.78 6.93
C GLU A 9 -7.42 -7.80 6.43
N ALA A 10 -7.83 -6.60 6.02
CA ALA A 10 -6.91 -5.55 5.59
C ALA A 10 -5.93 -5.17 6.71
N ARG A 11 -6.43 -5.04 7.95
CA ARG A 11 -5.58 -4.77 9.12
C ARG A 11 -4.63 -5.92 9.42
N ALA A 12 -5.08 -7.18 9.36
CA ALA A 12 -4.25 -8.35 9.63
C ALA A 12 -3.07 -8.45 8.64
N VAL A 13 -3.34 -8.26 7.33
CA VAL A 13 -2.32 -8.21 6.29
C VAL A 13 -1.30 -7.11 6.56
N ALA A 14 -1.77 -5.90 6.90
CA ALA A 14 -0.89 -4.76 7.16
C ALA A 14 -0.01 -4.99 8.39
N GLU A 15 -0.58 -5.47 9.50
CA GLU A 15 0.15 -5.73 10.74
C GLU A 15 1.23 -6.80 10.54
N GLU A 16 0.89 -7.89 9.84
CA GLU A 16 1.84 -8.95 9.52
C GLU A 16 2.97 -8.45 8.63
N LEU A 17 2.65 -7.67 7.57
CA LEU A 17 3.66 -7.09 6.69
C LEU A 17 4.56 -6.10 7.44
N ILE A 18 4.00 -5.16 8.20
CA ILE A 18 4.75 -4.14 8.95
C ILE A 18 5.73 -4.80 9.91
N THR A 19 5.28 -5.82 10.65
CA THR A 19 6.10 -6.58 11.59
C THR A 19 7.20 -7.35 10.86
N THR A 20 6.84 -8.12 9.83
CA THR A 20 7.78 -8.97 9.08
C THR A 20 8.82 -8.14 8.33
N ALA A 21 8.41 -7.00 7.76
CA ALA A 21 9.29 -6.06 7.09
C ALA A 21 10.11 -5.19 8.05
N GLN A 22 9.85 -5.29 9.37
CA GLN A 22 10.50 -4.52 10.41
C GLN A 22 10.47 -3.01 10.13
N MET A 23 9.34 -2.52 9.60
CA MET A 23 9.21 -1.13 9.18
C MET A 23 9.48 -0.17 10.34
N LYS A 24 9.98 1.01 10.02
CA LYS A 24 10.38 2.04 10.99
C LYS A 24 9.50 3.27 10.88
N PRO A 25 9.22 3.96 12.00
CA PRO A 25 8.47 5.21 11.97
C PRO A 25 8.98 6.19 10.93
N GLY A 26 8.05 6.83 10.24
CA GLY A 26 8.28 7.77 9.16
C GLY A 26 8.58 7.13 7.80
N GLN A 27 8.56 5.80 7.67
CA GLN A 27 8.62 5.10 6.38
C GLN A 27 7.25 5.03 5.71
N THR A 28 7.26 4.90 4.37
CA THR A 28 6.06 4.83 3.53
C THR A 28 5.68 3.39 3.21
N LEU A 29 4.41 3.05 3.44
CA LEU A 29 3.71 1.85 2.96
C LEU A 29 2.82 2.25 1.77
N VAL A 30 3.10 1.74 0.57
CA VAL A 30 2.25 1.97 -0.59
C VAL A 30 1.21 0.88 -0.76
N VAL A 31 -0.02 1.26 -1.06
CA VAL A 31 -1.13 0.32 -1.26
C VAL A 31 -1.80 0.60 -2.60
N GLY A 32 -1.92 -0.43 -3.42
CA GLY A 32 -2.79 -0.45 -4.58
C GLY A 32 -3.99 -1.34 -4.29
N CYS A 33 -5.19 -0.89 -4.61
CA CYS A 33 -6.41 -1.61 -4.26
C CYS A 33 -7.48 -1.49 -5.35
N SER A 34 -7.95 -2.65 -5.82
CA SER A 34 -9.17 -2.75 -6.63
C SER A 34 -10.34 -3.19 -5.77
N SER A 35 -11.22 -2.25 -5.40
CA SER A 35 -12.40 -2.57 -4.58
C SER A 35 -13.39 -3.50 -5.29
N SER A 36 -13.42 -3.51 -6.64
CA SER A 36 -14.26 -4.42 -7.41
C SER A 36 -13.77 -5.86 -7.37
N GLU A 37 -12.47 -6.09 -7.16
CA GLU A 37 -11.93 -7.44 -6.97
C GLU A 37 -12.18 -7.96 -5.55
N ILE A 38 -12.34 -7.08 -4.55
CA ILE A 38 -12.62 -7.49 -3.16
C ILE A 38 -14.01 -8.09 -3.05
N HIS A 39 -14.96 -7.55 -3.80
CA HIS A 39 -16.33 -8.04 -3.81
C HIS A 39 -16.77 -8.39 -5.22
N ASN A 40 -16.73 -9.68 -5.55
CA ASN A 40 -17.29 -10.16 -6.80
C ASN A 40 -18.82 -9.99 -6.76
N SER A 41 -19.38 -9.42 -7.82
CA SER A 41 -20.72 -8.78 -7.96
C SER A 41 -21.99 -9.60 -7.59
N LYS A 42 -21.86 -10.71 -6.86
CA LYS A 42 -22.94 -11.67 -6.62
C LYS A 42 -23.50 -11.74 -5.20
N LEU A 43 -22.93 -11.10 -4.16
CA LEU A 43 -23.35 -11.36 -2.75
C LEU A 43 -23.17 -10.18 -1.76
N GLY A 44 -23.92 -9.08 -1.91
CA GLY A 44 -23.93 -7.98 -0.92
C GLY A 44 -24.61 -6.71 -1.42
N THR A 45 -24.93 -5.78 -0.51
CA THR A 45 -25.46 -4.43 -0.82
C THR A 45 -24.38 -3.35 -0.79
N ASP A 46 -23.16 -3.68 -0.35
CA ASP A 46 -22.06 -2.73 -0.18
C ASP A 46 -21.48 -2.31 -1.53
N SER A 47 -21.36 -1.00 -1.75
CA SER A 47 -20.80 -0.40 -2.95
C SER A 47 -19.27 -0.44 -2.95
N SER A 48 -18.65 -0.37 -4.13
CA SER A 48 -17.20 -0.20 -4.30
C SER A 48 -16.63 0.98 -3.50
N GLN A 49 -17.44 2.01 -3.26
CA GLN A 49 -17.08 3.16 -2.45
C GLN A 49 -16.91 2.79 -0.97
N GLU A 50 -17.89 2.11 -0.38
CA GLU A 50 -17.86 1.68 1.01
C GLU A 50 -16.74 0.69 1.28
N ILE A 51 -16.47 -0.20 0.33
CA ILE A 51 -15.33 -1.13 0.39
C ILE A 51 -14.01 -0.36 0.39
N GLY A 52 -13.83 0.57 -0.55
CA GLY A 52 -12.61 1.39 -0.63
C GLY A 52 -12.37 2.20 0.66
N GLN A 53 -13.45 2.75 1.22
CA GLN A 53 -13.42 3.46 2.50
C GLN A 53 -13.03 2.54 3.67
N ALA A 54 -13.65 1.37 3.76
CA ALA A 54 -13.36 0.40 4.82
C ALA A 54 -11.89 -0.07 4.80
N VAL A 55 -11.35 -0.35 3.61
CA VAL A 55 -9.93 -0.72 3.45
C VAL A 55 -9.02 0.45 3.85
N PHE A 56 -9.32 1.67 3.40
CA PHE A 56 -8.57 2.86 3.79
C PHE A 56 -8.53 3.07 5.30
N GLU A 57 -9.69 3.06 5.97
CA GLU A 57 -9.79 3.26 7.42
C GLU A 57 -8.94 2.26 8.20
N ALA A 58 -9.02 0.98 7.83
CA ALA A 58 -8.27 -0.10 8.50
C ALA A 58 -6.75 0.08 8.34
N LEU A 59 -6.29 0.38 7.13
CA LEU A 59 -4.88 0.55 6.82
C LEU A 59 -4.32 1.85 7.39
N TYR A 60 -5.11 2.93 7.38
CA TYR A 60 -4.71 4.21 7.94
C TYR A 60 -4.55 4.15 9.45
N ALA A 61 -5.51 3.53 10.15
CA ALA A 61 -5.39 3.30 11.60
C ALA A 61 -4.14 2.48 11.95
N CYS A 62 -3.91 1.36 11.25
CA CYS A 62 -2.72 0.52 11.47
C CYS A 62 -1.42 1.28 11.20
N THR A 63 -1.31 1.99 10.07
CA THR A 63 -0.09 2.76 9.75
C THR A 63 0.17 3.89 10.75
N LYS A 64 -0.87 4.58 11.24
CA LYS A 64 -0.74 5.60 12.30
C LYS A 64 -0.20 5.02 13.61
N GLU A 65 -0.66 3.84 14.03
CA GLU A 65 -0.17 3.16 15.25
C GLU A 65 1.34 2.86 15.18
N HIS A 66 1.87 2.58 13.98
CA HIS A 66 3.29 2.32 13.74
C HIS A 66 4.08 3.58 13.32
N GLY A 67 3.44 4.76 13.28
CA GLY A 67 4.04 6.01 12.84
C GLY A 67 4.48 6.01 11.38
N LEU A 68 3.83 5.24 10.52
CA LEU A 68 4.12 5.11 9.08
C LEU A 68 3.25 6.07 8.26
N TYR A 69 3.73 6.38 7.05
CA TYR A 69 2.93 7.06 6.04
C TYR A 69 2.21 6.05 5.15
N LEU A 70 0.89 6.16 5.05
CA LEU A 70 0.11 5.44 4.04
C LEU A 70 0.16 6.21 2.72
N ALA A 71 0.43 5.50 1.62
CA ALA A 71 0.40 6.04 0.27
C ALA A 71 -0.56 5.22 -0.60
N ALA A 72 -1.64 5.82 -1.08
CA ALA A 72 -2.69 5.17 -1.85
C ALA A 72 -2.50 5.39 -3.35
N GLN A 73 -2.17 4.34 -4.08
CA GLN A 73 -2.02 4.38 -5.53
C GLN A 73 -3.39 4.51 -6.21
N CYS A 74 -3.53 5.48 -7.11
CA CYS A 74 -4.67 5.62 -8.00
C CYS A 74 -4.66 4.56 -9.11
N CYS A 75 -5.80 4.34 -9.76
CA CYS A 75 -5.85 3.52 -10.97
C CYS A 75 -5.11 4.18 -12.16
N GLU A 76 -5.01 3.44 -13.27
CA GLU A 76 -4.35 3.85 -14.50
C GLU A 76 -4.93 5.11 -15.16
N HIS A 77 -6.19 5.46 -14.89
CA HIS A 77 -6.81 6.69 -15.41
C HIS A 77 -6.18 7.98 -14.82
N LEU A 78 -5.53 7.88 -13.65
CA LEU A 78 -4.68 8.94 -13.10
C LEU A 78 -3.20 8.56 -13.16
N ASN A 79 -2.82 7.75 -14.15
CA ASN A 79 -1.44 7.32 -14.39
C ASN A 79 -0.76 6.71 -13.17
N ARG A 80 -1.53 6.11 -12.25
CA ARG A 80 -1.02 5.55 -10.98
C ARG A 80 -0.37 6.58 -10.07
N ALA A 81 -0.78 7.85 -10.18
CA ALA A 81 -0.46 8.87 -9.20
C ALA A 81 -0.84 8.42 -7.79
N VAL A 82 -0.18 8.95 -6.78
CA VAL A 82 -0.25 8.41 -5.41
C VAL A 82 -0.72 9.49 -4.46
N VAL A 83 -1.73 9.19 -3.66
CA VAL A 83 -2.22 10.08 -2.61
C VAL A 83 -1.53 9.74 -1.29
N LEU A 84 -1.00 10.74 -0.59
CA LEU A 84 -0.40 10.59 0.73
C LEU A 84 -0.42 11.91 1.50
N GLU A 85 0.01 11.89 2.77
CA GLU A 85 0.17 13.11 3.57
C GLU A 85 1.23 14.03 2.94
N ARG A 86 0.96 15.34 2.89
CA ARG A 86 1.90 16.35 2.38
C ARG A 86 3.26 16.30 3.06
N ALA A 87 3.27 16.08 4.38
CA ALA A 87 4.50 15.91 5.16
C ALA A 87 5.40 14.77 4.63
N ALA A 88 4.83 13.69 4.08
CA ALA A 88 5.58 12.61 3.48
C ALA A 88 6.15 13.01 2.12
N ALA A 89 5.37 13.72 1.30
CA ALA A 89 5.83 14.23 0.01
C ALA A 89 7.01 15.20 0.17
N GLU A 90 6.92 16.13 1.12
CA GLU A 90 8.00 17.07 1.44
C GLU A 90 9.25 16.35 1.99
N LYS A 91 9.07 15.43 2.93
CA LYS A 91 10.18 14.67 3.53
C LYS A 91 10.98 13.88 2.49
N TYR A 92 10.29 13.29 1.52
CA TYR A 92 10.91 12.40 0.52
C TYR A 92 11.16 13.08 -0.84
N GLY A 93 10.77 14.35 -1.00
CA GLY A 93 10.92 15.08 -2.25
C GLY A 93 10.08 14.50 -3.39
N TYR A 94 8.86 14.05 -3.11
CA TYR A 94 7.94 13.57 -4.14
C TYR A 94 7.24 14.74 -4.82
N GLU A 95 7.20 14.72 -6.16
CA GLU A 95 6.65 15.81 -6.98
C GLU A 95 5.11 15.82 -6.94
N PRO A 96 4.47 16.89 -6.41
CA PRO A 96 3.03 17.03 -6.42
C PRO A 96 2.45 17.17 -7.83
N VAL A 97 1.25 16.63 -8.04
CA VAL A 97 0.49 16.80 -9.28
C VAL A 97 -0.91 17.35 -8.99
N CYS A 98 -1.46 18.10 -9.95
CA CYS A 98 -2.78 18.70 -9.83
C CYS A 98 -3.88 17.68 -10.23
N ALA A 99 -4.14 16.70 -9.37
CA ALA A 99 -5.18 15.70 -9.57
C ALA A 99 -5.88 15.34 -8.25
N VAL A 100 -7.21 15.22 -8.32
CA VAL A 100 -8.05 14.73 -7.21
C VAL A 100 -8.70 13.42 -7.67
N PRO A 101 -8.48 12.29 -6.97
CA PRO A 101 -9.15 11.04 -7.32
C PRO A 101 -10.64 11.09 -6.99
N TRP A 102 -11.41 10.38 -7.81
CA TRP A 102 -12.84 10.16 -7.62
C TRP A 102 -13.22 8.76 -8.14
N LEU A 103 -14.47 8.35 -7.95
CA LEU A 103 -14.93 6.98 -8.25
C LEU A 103 -14.64 6.55 -9.70
N HIS A 104 -14.85 7.43 -10.68
CA HIS A 104 -14.64 7.12 -12.10
C HIS A 104 -13.28 7.57 -12.63
N GLY A 105 -12.37 8.00 -11.76
CA GLY A 105 -11.01 8.40 -12.12
C GLY A 105 -10.12 8.45 -10.90
N GLY A 106 -9.37 7.38 -10.65
CA GLY A 106 -8.49 7.22 -9.49
C GLY A 106 -8.86 6.03 -8.60
N GLY A 107 -10.15 5.71 -8.50
CA GLY A 107 -10.64 4.55 -7.74
C GLY A 107 -11.06 4.89 -6.31
N SER A 108 -11.92 4.05 -5.73
CA SER A 108 -12.56 4.31 -4.43
C SER A 108 -11.57 4.37 -3.27
N PHE A 109 -10.52 3.55 -3.28
CA PHE A 109 -9.49 3.54 -2.23
C PHE A 109 -8.66 4.83 -2.21
N ALA A 110 -8.16 5.28 -3.38
CA ALA A 110 -7.40 6.52 -3.47
C ALA A 110 -8.28 7.75 -3.19
N MET A 111 -9.55 7.72 -3.59
CA MET A 111 -10.54 8.73 -3.23
C MET A 111 -10.74 8.79 -1.71
N ALA A 112 -10.95 7.65 -1.06
CA ALA A 112 -11.08 7.57 0.40
C ALA A 112 -9.84 8.13 1.11
N ALA A 113 -8.64 7.83 0.61
CA ALA A 113 -7.41 8.41 1.13
C ALA A 113 -7.37 9.93 0.96
N TYR A 114 -7.70 10.46 -0.22
CA TYR A 114 -7.64 11.91 -0.46
C TYR A 114 -8.54 12.71 0.49
N TYR A 115 -9.74 12.21 0.77
CA TYR A 115 -10.69 12.88 1.66
C TYR A 115 -10.54 12.50 3.14
N GLY A 116 -9.77 11.45 3.46
CA GLY A 116 -9.62 10.93 4.82
C GLY A 116 -8.29 11.23 5.50
N LEU A 117 -7.27 11.65 4.75
CA LEU A 117 -5.98 12.10 5.30
C LEU A 117 -6.09 13.52 5.88
N GLU A 118 -5.15 13.89 6.77
CA GLU A 118 -5.17 15.20 7.44
C GLU A 118 -4.80 16.35 6.49
N ASP A 119 -3.74 16.19 5.69
CA ASP A 119 -3.34 17.13 4.64
C ASP A 119 -2.90 16.36 3.40
N ALA A 120 -3.90 15.91 2.63
CA ALA A 120 -3.67 15.10 1.44
C ALA A 120 -2.96 15.88 0.32
N VAL A 121 -2.05 15.18 -0.36
CA VAL A 121 -1.48 15.59 -1.65
C VAL A 121 -1.42 14.41 -2.59
N THR A 122 -1.64 14.66 -3.87
CA THR A 122 -1.41 13.69 -4.94
C THR A 122 -0.04 13.95 -5.53
N VAL A 123 0.79 12.91 -5.68
CA VAL A 123 2.14 12.99 -6.28
C VAL A 123 2.24 12.08 -7.49
N GLU A 124 3.18 12.37 -8.39
CA GLU A 124 3.40 11.58 -9.61
C GLU A 124 3.70 10.12 -9.28
N ARG A 125 4.59 9.89 -8.31
CA ARG A 125 5.07 8.57 -7.89
C ARG A 125 5.72 8.63 -6.53
N VAL A 126 5.89 7.47 -5.91
CA VAL A 126 6.65 7.32 -4.66
C VAL A 126 7.80 6.34 -4.81
N GLN A 127 8.62 6.27 -3.77
CA GLN A 127 9.63 5.23 -3.56
C GLN A 127 9.40 4.65 -2.15
N ALA A 128 8.40 3.80 -2.01
CA ALA A 128 7.95 3.22 -0.76
C ALA A 128 8.89 2.11 -0.24
N HIS A 129 8.82 1.85 1.06
CA HIS A 129 9.69 0.91 1.76
C HIS A 129 9.08 -0.50 1.82
N ALA A 130 7.75 -0.57 1.74
CA ALA A 130 6.97 -1.78 1.59
C ALA A 130 5.69 -1.45 0.84
N GLY A 131 4.95 -2.47 0.42
CA GLY A 131 3.61 -2.27 -0.12
C GLY A 131 2.74 -3.50 -0.18
N ILE A 132 1.45 -3.23 -0.33
CA ILE A 132 0.36 -4.21 -0.43
C ILE A 132 -0.37 -3.97 -1.75
N ASP A 133 -0.44 -5.01 -2.58
CA ASP A 133 -1.25 -5.04 -3.78
C ASP A 133 -2.50 -5.87 -3.48
N ILE A 134 -3.68 -5.26 -3.62
CA ILE A 134 -4.99 -5.87 -3.38
C ILE A 134 -5.75 -5.90 -4.71
N GLY A 135 -5.90 -7.09 -5.29
CA GLY A 135 -6.57 -7.29 -6.58
C GLY A 135 -5.66 -7.09 -7.78
N ASP A 136 -4.37 -7.40 -7.63
CA ASP A 136 -3.37 -7.46 -8.71
C ASP A 136 -3.27 -6.17 -9.57
N VAL A 137 -3.34 -5.01 -8.92
CA VAL A 137 -3.29 -3.70 -9.60
C VAL A 137 -1.87 -3.27 -9.94
N LEU A 138 -0.84 -3.98 -9.46
CA LEU A 138 0.59 -3.73 -9.67
C LEU A 138 1.08 -2.46 -8.95
N ILE A 139 1.94 -2.65 -7.94
CA ILE A 139 2.58 -1.56 -7.17
C ILE A 139 4.10 -1.50 -7.32
N GLY A 140 4.70 -2.38 -8.12
CA GLY A 140 6.16 -2.54 -8.21
C GLY A 140 6.89 -1.25 -8.62
N MET A 141 6.27 -0.40 -9.43
CA MET A 141 6.82 0.90 -9.85
C MET A 141 6.95 1.91 -8.70
N GLN A 142 6.21 1.70 -7.61
CA GLN A 142 6.18 2.56 -6.43
C GLN A 142 7.16 2.11 -5.34
N LEU A 143 7.80 0.94 -5.47
CA LEU A 143 8.72 0.40 -4.47
C LEU A 143 10.16 0.87 -4.72
N LYS A 144 10.91 1.08 -3.63
CA LYS A 144 12.37 1.19 -3.71
C LYS A 144 12.98 -0.11 -4.25
N ALA A 145 14.07 0.02 -5.00
CA ALA A 145 14.92 -1.13 -5.28
C ALA A 145 15.74 -1.49 -4.02
N VAL A 146 15.80 -2.74 -3.57
CA VAL A 146 15.30 -3.99 -4.21
C VAL A 146 14.02 -4.46 -3.53
N ALA A 147 12.95 -4.66 -4.30
CA ALA A 147 11.70 -5.25 -3.80
C ALA A 147 11.88 -6.75 -3.52
N VAL A 148 11.36 -7.22 -2.39
CA VAL A 148 11.40 -8.61 -1.94
C VAL A 148 9.98 -9.03 -1.53
N PRO A 149 9.38 -10.05 -2.17
CA PRO A 149 8.07 -10.53 -1.79
C PRO A 149 8.03 -11.01 -0.34
N VAL A 150 6.96 -10.67 0.37
CA VAL A 150 6.67 -11.13 1.73
C VAL A 150 5.48 -12.08 1.67
N ARG A 151 5.63 -13.29 2.22
CA ARG A 151 4.57 -14.29 2.25
C ARG A 151 3.73 -14.13 3.51
N VAL A 152 2.69 -13.30 3.42
CA VAL A 152 1.69 -13.13 4.48
C VAL A 152 0.80 -14.36 4.61
N SER A 153 0.31 -14.66 5.81
CA SER A 153 -0.60 -15.78 6.08
C SER A 153 -1.92 -15.64 5.33
N GLN A 154 -2.48 -14.42 5.32
CA GLN A 154 -3.70 -14.05 4.63
C GLN A 154 -3.45 -13.76 3.15
N LYS A 155 -4.03 -14.59 2.26
CA LYS A 155 -3.80 -14.52 0.80
C LYS A 155 -4.81 -13.66 0.05
N THR A 156 -5.92 -13.31 0.68
CA THR A 156 -6.99 -12.52 0.07
C THR A 156 -7.58 -11.53 1.07
N ILE A 157 -8.15 -10.45 0.55
CA ILE A 157 -9.08 -9.57 1.27
C ILE A 157 -10.40 -9.64 0.49
N GLY A 158 -11.42 -10.24 1.09
CA GLY A 158 -12.53 -10.79 0.34
C GLY A 158 -12.05 -11.71 -0.79
N ASP A 159 -12.52 -11.45 -2.00
CA ASP A 159 -12.14 -12.22 -3.19
C ASP A 159 -10.83 -11.73 -3.83
N ALA A 160 -10.32 -10.56 -3.43
CA ALA A 160 -9.13 -9.97 -4.04
C ALA A 160 -7.86 -10.66 -3.56
N HIS A 161 -7.03 -11.10 -4.50
CA HIS A 161 -5.70 -11.62 -4.20
C HIS A 161 -4.79 -10.54 -3.59
N VAL A 162 -3.96 -10.95 -2.61
CA VAL A 162 -3.04 -10.07 -1.89
C VAL A 162 -1.59 -10.45 -2.19
N VAL A 163 -0.82 -9.47 -2.66
CA VAL A 163 0.64 -9.56 -2.79
C VAL A 163 1.29 -8.51 -1.92
N CYS A 164 2.21 -8.95 -1.05
CA CYS A 164 2.98 -8.06 -0.19
C CYS A 164 4.45 -8.06 -0.60
N ALA A 165 5.10 -6.92 -0.46
CA ALA A 165 6.54 -6.80 -0.63
C ALA A 165 7.13 -5.81 0.38
N ARG A 166 8.37 -6.06 0.78
CA ARG A 166 9.23 -5.07 1.43
C ARG A 166 10.36 -4.69 0.50
N THR A 167 11.20 -3.76 0.91
CA THR A 167 12.40 -3.39 0.18
C THR A 167 13.64 -3.57 1.05
N ARG A 168 14.77 -3.82 0.41
CA ARG A 168 16.07 -3.91 1.06
C ARG A 168 17.16 -3.16 0.28
N PRO A 169 18.28 -2.79 0.93
CA PRO A 169 19.42 -2.24 0.23
C PRO A 169 19.95 -3.18 -0.87
N LYS A 170 20.51 -2.59 -1.92
CA LYS A 170 21.23 -3.33 -2.95
C LYS A 170 22.48 -3.96 -2.36
N TYR A 171 22.70 -5.23 -2.66
CA TYR A 171 24.01 -5.86 -2.46
C TYR A 171 24.91 -5.46 -3.62
N ILE A 172 25.98 -4.75 -3.28
CA ILE A 172 26.97 -4.23 -4.22
C ILE A 172 28.35 -4.73 -3.80
N GLY A 173 29.24 -4.90 -4.79
CA GLY A 173 30.62 -5.31 -4.57
C GLY A 173 31.05 -6.45 -5.49
N GLY A 174 32.37 -6.62 -5.65
CA GLY A 174 32.97 -7.67 -6.48
C GLY A 174 33.12 -9.01 -5.74
N GLU A 175 33.86 -9.94 -6.33
CA GLU A 175 34.01 -11.34 -5.87
C GLU A 175 34.53 -11.51 -4.42
N ARG A 176 35.22 -10.50 -3.88
CA ARG A 176 35.79 -10.52 -2.52
C ARG A 176 34.88 -9.90 -1.46
N THR A 177 33.64 -9.55 -1.84
CA THR A 177 32.71 -8.85 -0.94
C THR A 177 32.12 -9.82 0.06
N HIS A 178 32.25 -9.47 1.34
CA HIS A 178 31.50 -10.09 2.42
C HIS A 178 30.39 -9.13 2.83
N TYR A 179 29.16 -9.64 2.92
CA TYR A 179 28.04 -8.88 3.46
C TYR A 179 27.99 -9.13 4.97
N ALA A 180 27.55 -8.12 5.74
CA ALA A 180 27.20 -8.33 7.14
C ALA A 180 26.21 -9.49 7.26
N GLU A 181 26.24 -10.21 8.39
CA GLU A 181 25.29 -11.32 8.62
C GLU A 181 23.86 -10.80 8.43
N ASP A 182 23.28 -11.14 7.29
CA ASP A 182 21.88 -10.93 6.99
C ASP A 182 21.14 -12.21 7.41
N PRO A 183 20.28 -12.15 8.45
CA PRO A 183 19.48 -13.30 8.89
C PRO A 183 18.69 -13.95 7.75
N GLU A 184 18.37 -13.21 6.69
CA GLU A 184 17.57 -13.68 5.55
C GLU A 184 18.41 -14.36 4.45
N MET A 185 19.75 -14.31 4.56
CA MET A 185 20.69 -15.00 3.66
C MET A 185 21.17 -16.34 4.20
N ARG A 186 20.70 -16.77 5.38
CA ARG A 186 20.89 -18.14 5.86
C ARG A 186 20.08 -19.08 4.96
N LYS A 187 20.77 -19.75 4.03
CA LYS A 187 20.26 -20.94 3.36
C LYS A 187 20.04 -22.07 4.36
#